data_AF-A0A3M0WI31-F1
#
_entry.id   AF-A0A3M0WI31-F1
#
_cell.length_a   1.000
_cell.length_b   1.000
_cell.length_c   1.000
_cell.angle_alpha   90.00
_cell.angle_beta   90.00
_cell.angle_gamma   90.00
#
_symmetry.space_group_name_H-M   'P 1'
#
loop_
_entity.id
_entity.type
_entity.pdbx_description
1 polymer ?
#
loop_
_entity_poly.entity_id
_entity_poly.type
_entity_poly.pdbx_seq_one_letter_code
_entity_poly.pdbx_strand_id
1 'polypeptide(L)'
;MKDYLNLALKNLKHRGVRSWLTLLGVFIGIAAVVSLISLGTALRMAVSAQFGISSTEVISVRAGGVSGAGPPGMGVSDPLNKDDVKAIEKISLIDYAFGRLATTQKIKFGKKTHIGLVYSVPDGEKRKFAYSALDFKIEKGRFLKDGDTNKVVVGYNFFSGKDDFERPVNVGEKLIISGEKFEVVGILKKKGSFIWDNAIMMNEEKLREISDYGDKVDIIVAKVKRKEDISRAEEEIEKVMRKRRNVKKGNEDFVVSTPKAALESVKKILNGVSIFVTVIALISVFVGAVGIVNTMTTSVLERRREIGIMKAIGAQNLQIFFQFLIESGLLGFVGGVAGVVFGIFVGFVGTYAINHFIGTSLGPDIDFLLIGMSLLGSFVIGAVAGVVPAMRASKQNPVEALRA
;
A
#
# COMPACT_ATOMS: atom_id res chain seq x y z
N MET A 1 -11.54 -40.97 4.78
CA MET A 1 -11.05 -39.57 4.72
C MET A 1 -11.89 -38.63 5.60
N LYS A 2 -13.23 -38.65 5.52
CA LYS A 2 -14.12 -37.88 6.45
C LYS A 2 -13.92 -38.24 7.93
N ASP A 3 -13.74 -39.53 8.25
CA ASP A 3 -13.53 -39.96 9.64
C ASP A 3 -12.22 -39.45 10.25
N TYR A 4 -11.13 -39.42 9.46
CA TYR A 4 -9.85 -38.86 9.90
C TYR A 4 -9.93 -37.36 10.22
N LEU A 5 -10.72 -36.62 9.45
CA LEU A 5 -10.93 -35.17 9.64
C LEU A 5 -11.75 -34.88 10.92
N ASN A 6 -12.80 -35.68 11.16
CA ASN A 6 -13.64 -35.55 12.35
C ASN A 6 -12.89 -35.91 13.64
N LEU A 7 -12.01 -36.91 13.59
CA LEU A 7 -11.15 -37.32 14.70
C LEU A 7 -10.11 -36.25 15.05
N ALA A 8 -9.47 -35.64 14.04
CA ALA A 8 -8.50 -34.57 14.22
C ALA A 8 -9.12 -33.31 14.87
N LEU A 9 -10.32 -32.90 14.44
CA LEU A 9 -11.04 -31.75 15.01
C LEU A 9 -11.49 -31.98 16.45
N LYS A 10 -11.93 -33.20 16.80
CA LYS A 10 -12.30 -33.57 18.17
C LYS A 10 -11.07 -33.56 19.11
N ASN A 11 -9.91 -34.00 18.61
CA ASN A 11 -8.65 -34.02 19.36
C ASN A 11 -8.10 -32.61 19.63
N LEU A 12 -8.31 -31.65 18.73
CA LEU A 12 -7.95 -30.24 18.91
C LEU A 12 -8.72 -29.56 20.04
N LYS A 13 -10.00 -29.91 20.22
CA LYS A 13 -10.88 -29.32 21.25
C LYS A 13 -10.56 -29.80 22.67
N HIS A 14 -9.82 -30.91 22.82
CA HIS A 14 -9.53 -31.55 24.11
C HIS A 14 -8.15 -31.23 24.70
N ARG A 15 -7.28 -30.49 23.99
CA ARG A 15 -5.87 -30.27 24.40
C ARG A 15 -5.62 -28.80 24.79
N GLY A 16 -5.11 -28.60 26.01
CA GLY A 16 -4.98 -27.29 26.68
C GLY A 16 -3.91 -26.32 26.15
N VAL A 17 -3.39 -25.45 27.02
CA VAL A 17 -2.43 -24.34 26.77
C VAL A 17 -1.29 -24.70 25.79
N ARG A 18 -0.84 -25.96 25.79
CA ARG A 18 0.26 -26.46 24.95
C ARG A 18 -0.06 -26.52 23.45
N SER A 19 -1.27 -26.95 23.07
CA SER A 19 -1.70 -26.92 21.66
C SER A 19 -1.89 -25.48 21.17
N TRP A 20 -2.32 -24.57 22.06
CA TRP A 20 -2.41 -23.13 21.76
C TRP A 20 -1.03 -22.49 21.51
N LEU A 21 -0.05 -22.76 22.37
CA LEU A 21 1.35 -22.32 22.20
C LEU A 21 1.98 -22.84 20.90
N THR A 22 1.62 -24.05 20.51
CA THR A 22 2.11 -24.67 19.27
C THR A 22 1.55 -23.97 18.03
N LEU A 23 0.25 -23.66 18.06
CA LEU A 23 -0.43 -22.96 16.98
C LEU A 23 0.05 -21.51 16.87
N LEU A 24 0.44 -20.87 17.98
CA LEU A 24 0.91 -19.48 18.02
C LEU A 24 2.13 -19.22 17.12
N GLY A 25 3.11 -20.12 17.06
CA GLY A 25 4.30 -19.92 16.21
C GLY A 25 3.96 -19.88 14.71
N VAL A 26 3.15 -20.85 14.25
CA VAL A 26 2.67 -20.92 12.87
C VAL A 26 1.73 -19.74 12.56
N PHE A 27 0.85 -19.41 13.50
CA PHE A 27 -0.07 -18.28 13.44
C PHE A 27 0.64 -16.94 13.26
N ILE A 28 1.62 -16.61 14.12
CA ILE A 28 2.34 -15.33 14.07
C ILE A 28 3.09 -15.18 12.76
N GLY A 29 3.80 -16.23 12.32
CA GLY A 29 4.55 -16.21 11.07
C GLY A 29 3.66 -15.93 9.86
N ILE A 30 2.52 -16.63 9.76
CA ILE A 30 1.59 -16.48 8.65
C ILE A 30 0.85 -15.13 8.71
N ALA A 31 0.41 -14.72 9.90
CA ALA A 31 -0.23 -13.44 10.10
C ALA A 31 0.68 -12.27 9.66
N ALA A 32 1.97 -12.32 10.03
CA ALA A 32 2.93 -11.27 9.67
C ALA A 32 3.16 -11.19 8.15
N VAL A 33 3.33 -12.34 7.49
CA VAL A 33 3.53 -12.40 6.02
C VAL A 33 2.30 -11.89 5.27
N VAL A 34 1.10 -12.36 5.64
CA VAL A 34 -0.16 -11.95 5.01
C VAL A 34 -0.41 -10.45 5.21
N SER A 35 -0.19 -9.95 6.43
CA SER A 35 -0.37 -8.52 6.76
C SER A 35 0.57 -7.64 5.93
N LEU A 36 1.85 -8.02 5.83
CA LEU A 36 2.84 -7.25 5.09
C LEU A 36 2.51 -7.16 3.61
N ILE A 37 2.05 -8.25 3.01
CA ILE A 37 1.76 -8.28 1.57
C ILE A 37 0.50 -7.47 1.25
N SER A 38 -0.54 -7.58 2.09
CA SER A 38 -1.73 -6.72 1.99
C SER A 38 -1.36 -5.24 2.10
N LEU A 39 -0.56 -4.88 3.11
CA LEU A 39 -0.08 -3.52 3.32
C LEU A 39 0.77 -3.01 2.15
N GLY A 40 1.68 -3.85 1.64
CA GLY A 40 2.56 -3.52 0.53
C GLY A 40 1.79 -3.27 -0.77
N THR A 41 0.76 -4.07 -1.03
CA THR A 41 -0.13 -3.88 -2.19
C THR A 41 -0.92 -2.58 -2.07
N ALA A 42 -1.48 -2.31 -0.89
CA ALA A 42 -2.15 -1.04 -0.61
C ALA A 42 -1.21 0.16 -0.82
N LEU A 43 0.02 0.13 -0.30
CA LEU A 43 0.99 1.21 -0.50
C LEU A 43 1.35 1.41 -1.98
N ARG A 44 1.54 0.33 -2.74
CA ARG A 44 1.78 0.41 -4.20
C ARG A 44 0.61 1.04 -4.93
N MET A 45 -0.63 0.67 -4.58
CA MET A 45 -1.83 1.30 -5.12
C MET A 45 -1.93 2.77 -4.73
N ALA A 46 -1.59 3.14 -3.49
CA ALA A 46 -1.58 4.53 -3.02
C ALA A 46 -0.64 5.40 -3.85
N VAL A 47 0.59 4.94 -4.06
CA VAL A 47 1.58 5.64 -4.89
C VAL A 47 1.10 5.72 -6.33
N SER A 48 0.55 4.64 -6.88
CA SER A 48 0.02 4.64 -8.25
C SER A 48 -1.15 5.62 -8.42
N ALA A 49 -2.06 5.68 -7.44
CA ALA A 49 -3.18 6.63 -7.43
C ALA A 49 -2.70 8.08 -7.35
N GLN A 50 -1.59 8.36 -6.68
CA GLN A 50 -1.02 9.70 -6.58
C GLN A 50 -0.53 10.24 -7.93
N PHE A 51 0.03 9.38 -8.77
CA PHE A 51 0.52 9.77 -10.11
C PHE A 51 -0.55 9.58 -11.20
N GLY A 52 -1.59 8.78 -10.99
CA GLY A 52 -2.58 8.42 -12.00
C GLY A 52 -2.18 7.18 -12.81
N ILE A 53 -3.17 6.47 -13.36
CA ILE A 53 -2.96 5.16 -14.03
C ILE A 53 -2.21 5.31 -15.36
N SER A 54 -2.26 6.49 -16.00
CA SER A 54 -1.72 6.75 -17.34
C SER A 54 -0.38 7.51 -17.36
N SER A 55 0.21 7.83 -16.21
CA SER A 55 1.27 8.85 -16.09
C SER A 55 2.71 8.32 -16.20
N THR A 56 2.92 7.14 -16.77
CA THR A 56 4.27 6.61 -17.02
C THR A 56 5.12 7.47 -17.98
N GLU A 57 4.58 8.58 -18.47
CA GLU A 57 5.23 9.57 -19.35
C GLU A 57 5.49 10.91 -18.64
N VAL A 58 5.13 11.04 -17.36
CA VAL A 58 5.20 12.32 -16.63
C VAL A 58 6.40 12.35 -15.70
N ILE A 59 7.18 13.41 -15.81
CA ILE A 59 8.24 13.76 -14.88
C ILE A 59 7.84 15.04 -14.16
N SER A 60 7.96 15.07 -12.83
CA SER A 60 7.75 16.28 -12.05
C SER A 60 9.06 16.77 -11.47
N VAL A 61 9.34 18.07 -11.58
CA VAL A 61 10.46 18.74 -10.91
C VAL A 61 9.90 19.66 -9.84
N ARG A 62 10.47 19.62 -8.64
CA ARG A 62 10.11 20.49 -7.52
C ARG A 62 11.36 21.14 -6.96
N ALA A 63 11.25 22.34 -6.42
CA ALA A 63 12.34 22.92 -5.65
C ALA A 63 12.53 22.12 -4.34
N GLY A 64 13.78 21.96 -3.92
CA GLY A 64 14.19 21.35 -2.66
C GLY A 64 14.28 22.38 -1.54
N GLY A 65 13.94 22.00 -0.32
CA GLY A 65 13.95 22.86 0.88
C GLY A 65 14.47 22.13 2.12
N VAL A 66 14.78 22.90 3.17
CA VAL A 66 15.45 22.43 4.42
C VAL A 66 14.60 21.43 5.22
N SER A 67 13.31 21.30 4.91
CA SER A 67 12.38 20.38 5.54
C SER A 67 11.53 19.69 4.48
N GLY A 68 11.66 18.37 4.33
CA GLY A 68 10.74 17.57 3.50
C GLY A 68 9.30 17.52 4.02
N ALA A 69 8.99 18.26 5.09
CA ALA A 69 7.69 18.39 5.72
C ALA A 69 7.20 19.85 5.63
N GLY A 70 6.25 20.11 4.74
CA GLY A 70 5.65 21.43 4.49
C GLY A 70 5.03 21.49 3.08
N PRO A 71 4.20 22.51 2.77
CA PRO A 71 3.73 22.74 1.40
C PRO A 71 4.89 22.89 0.42
N PRO A 72 4.73 22.51 -0.87
CA PRO A 72 5.73 22.77 -1.90
C PRO A 72 6.17 24.25 -1.88
N GLY A 73 7.48 24.51 -1.93
CA GLY A 73 8.03 25.86 -1.90
C GLY A 73 8.29 26.45 -0.50
N MET A 74 7.81 25.82 0.59
CA MET A 74 8.07 26.31 1.96
C MET A 74 9.53 26.07 2.37
N GLY A 75 10.24 27.13 2.78
CA GLY A 75 11.63 27.04 3.23
C GLY A 75 12.64 26.80 2.09
N VAL A 76 12.25 27.08 0.85
CA VAL A 76 13.11 27.01 -0.34
C VAL A 76 13.84 28.35 -0.50
N SER A 77 15.17 28.31 -0.59
CA SER A 77 16.00 29.51 -0.82
C SER A 77 16.00 29.97 -2.28
N ASP A 78 15.85 29.05 -3.24
CA ASP A 78 15.80 29.33 -4.68
C ASP A 78 14.58 28.65 -5.35
N PRO A 79 13.43 29.33 -5.53
CA PRO A 79 12.24 28.72 -6.11
C PRO A 79 12.39 28.42 -7.61
N LEU A 80 11.59 27.49 -8.13
CA LEU A 80 11.50 27.27 -9.59
C LEU A 80 10.81 28.47 -10.25
N ASN A 81 11.12 28.70 -11.53
CA ASN A 81 10.55 29.80 -12.30
C ASN A 81 10.15 29.38 -13.73
N LYS A 82 9.48 30.28 -14.45
CA LYS A 82 9.05 30.04 -15.84
C LYS A 82 10.22 29.79 -16.80
N ASP A 83 11.41 30.30 -16.54
CA ASP A 83 12.56 30.05 -17.42
C ASP A 83 13.12 28.64 -17.23
N ASP A 84 13.00 28.06 -16.04
CA ASP A 84 13.27 26.64 -15.81
C ASP A 84 12.30 25.75 -16.60
N VAL A 85 11.02 26.13 -16.66
CA VAL A 85 10.02 25.44 -17.51
C VAL A 85 10.45 25.47 -18.97
N LYS A 86 10.79 26.65 -19.51
CA LYS A 86 11.25 26.82 -20.90
C LYS A 86 12.52 26.02 -21.19
N ALA A 87 13.43 25.92 -20.21
CA ALA A 87 14.66 25.17 -20.38
C ALA A 87 14.39 23.66 -20.46
N ILE A 88 13.49 23.14 -19.62
CA ILE A 88 13.07 21.73 -19.66
C ILE A 88 12.30 21.43 -20.95
N GLU A 89 11.44 22.34 -21.40
CA GLU A 89 10.66 22.19 -22.65
C GLU A 89 11.56 22.09 -23.90
N LYS A 90 12.77 22.65 -23.87
CA LYS A 90 13.75 22.57 -24.97
C LYS A 90 14.49 21.23 -25.05
N ILE A 91 14.33 20.34 -24.09
CA ILE A 91 14.97 19.02 -24.11
C ILE A 91 14.31 18.16 -25.20
N SER A 92 15.11 17.54 -26.07
CA SER A 92 14.61 16.82 -27.26
C SER A 92 13.65 15.67 -26.95
N LEU A 93 13.78 15.06 -25.76
CA LEU A 93 12.95 13.97 -25.26
C LEU A 93 11.59 14.43 -24.69
N ILE A 94 11.44 15.73 -24.43
CA ILE A 94 10.23 16.33 -23.84
C ILE A 94 9.28 16.78 -24.95
N ASP A 95 8.02 16.38 -24.83
CA ASP A 95 6.92 16.75 -25.73
C ASP A 95 6.45 18.17 -25.41
N TYR A 96 6.19 18.44 -24.12
CA TYR A 96 5.96 19.79 -23.60
C TYR A 96 6.17 19.81 -22.08
N ALA A 97 6.36 21.02 -21.55
CA ALA A 97 6.45 21.27 -20.12
C ALA A 97 5.56 22.45 -19.71
N PHE A 98 5.10 22.43 -18.47
CA PHE A 98 4.37 23.54 -17.88
C PHE A 98 4.65 23.66 -16.39
N GLY A 99 4.61 24.90 -15.91
CA GLY A 99 4.63 25.18 -14.49
C GLY A 99 3.26 24.92 -13.88
N ARG A 100 3.24 24.45 -12.65
CA ARG A 100 2.05 24.31 -11.82
C ARG A 100 2.32 24.99 -10.49
N LEU A 101 1.36 25.81 -10.09
CA LEU A 101 1.33 26.45 -8.78
C LEU A 101 0.63 25.50 -7.82
N ALA A 102 1.17 25.38 -6.61
CA ALA A 102 0.70 24.52 -5.56
C ALA A 102 0.90 25.25 -4.24
N THR A 103 -0.13 25.95 -3.79
CA THR A 103 -0.07 26.78 -2.59
C THR A 103 -1.07 26.31 -1.54
N THR A 104 -0.78 26.60 -0.29
CA THR A 104 -1.70 26.34 0.81
C THR A 104 -2.51 27.59 1.08
N GLN A 105 -3.84 27.47 1.00
CA GLN A 105 -4.73 28.60 1.26
C GLN A 105 -5.70 28.31 2.40
N LYS A 106 -6.08 29.38 3.09
CA LYS A 106 -7.22 29.37 4.01
C LYS A 106 -8.49 29.35 3.17
N ILE A 107 -9.22 28.25 3.26
CA ILE A 107 -10.48 28.01 2.56
C ILE A 107 -11.59 28.05 3.60
N LYS A 108 -12.51 29.00 3.45
CA LYS A 108 -13.66 29.15 4.33
C LYS A 108 -14.93 28.72 3.63
N PHE A 109 -15.70 27.87 4.30
CA PHE A 109 -17.01 27.42 3.88
C PHE A 109 -17.98 27.48 5.06
N GLY A 110 -19.05 28.26 4.93
CA GLY A 110 -19.91 28.59 6.07
C GLY A 110 -19.13 29.28 7.19
N LYS A 111 -19.16 28.69 8.39
CA LYS A 111 -18.45 29.20 9.58
C LYS A 111 -17.08 28.55 9.82
N LYS A 112 -16.73 27.50 9.07
CA LYS A 112 -15.48 26.76 9.23
C LYS A 112 -14.39 27.27 8.28
N THR A 113 -13.16 27.25 8.77
CA THR A 113 -11.96 27.54 8.01
C THR A 113 -11.10 26.28 8.00
N HIS A 114 -10.75 25.84 6.80
CA HIS A 114 -9.85 24.72 6.56
C HIS A 114 -8.60 25.25 5.83
N ILE A 115 -7.46 24.63 6.08
CA ILE A 115 -6.21 24.97 5.41
C ILE A 115 -5.92 23.82 4.43
N GLY A 116 -6.06 24.11 3.14
CA GLY A 116 -5.98 23.09 2.09
C GLY A 116 -5.06 23.49 0.94
N LEU A 117 -4.71 22.51 0.11
CA LEU A 117 -3.88 22.72 -1.07
C LEU A 117 -4.72 23.19 -2.25
N VAL A 118 -4.27 24.27 -2.89
CA VAL A 118 -4.85 24.84 -4.09
C VAL A 118 -3.83 24.69 -5.23
N TYR A 119 -4.26 24.05 -6.32
CA TYR A 119 -3.45 23.81 -7.50
C TYR A 119 -3.92 24.63 -8.69
N SER A 120 -2.96 25.14 -9.48
CA SER A 120 -3.29 25.74 -10.76
C SER A 120 -3.63 24.69 -11.82
N VAL A 121 -4.54 25.07 -12.71
CA VAL A 121 -4.79 24.37 -13.95
C VAL A 121 -4.39 25.31 -15.10
N PRO A 122 -3.50 24.87 -16.01
CA PRO A 122 -3.12 25.68 -17.17
C PRO A 122 -4.28 25.82 -18.16
N ASP A 123 -4.14 26.73 -19.11
CA ASP A 123 -5.12 26.96 -20.18
C ASP A 123 -4.82 26.18 -21.47
N GLY A 124 -5.80 26.12 -22.37
CA GLY A 124 -5.67 25.57 -23.72
C GLY A 124 -5.29 24.08 -23.76
N GLU A 125 -4.39 23.69 -24.68
CA GLU A 125 -3.97 22.30 -24.87
C GLU A 125 -3.27 21.71 -23.61
N LYS A 126 -2.56 22.55 -22.84
CA LYS A 126 -1.91 22.14 -21.59
C LYS A 126 -2.94 21.68 -20.55
N ARG A 127 -4.16 22.24 -20.55
CA ARG A 127 -5.27 21.76 -19.69
C ARG A 127 -5.67 20.33 -20.02
N LYS A 128 -5.92 20.05 -21.31
CA LYS A 128 -6.38 18.73 -21.75
C LYS A 128 -5.43 17.65 -21.27
N PHE A 129 -4.12 17.91 -21.38
CA PHE A 129 -3.14 17.03 -20.80
C PHE A 129 -3.17 16.98 -19.28
N ALA A 130 -3.19 18.12 -18.59
CA ALA A 130 -3.18 18.14 -17.13
C ALA A 130 -4.29 17.25 -16.54
N TYR A 131 -5.45 17.20 -17.20
CA TYR A 131 -6.56 16.31 -16.84
C TYR A 131 -6.36 14.86 -17.30
N SER A 132 -5.89 14.63 -18.53
CA SER A 132 -5.69 13.26 -19.04
C SER A 132 -4.53 12.54 -18.35
N ALA A 133 -3.42 13.22 -18.09
CA ALA A 133 -2.23 12.70 -17.44
C ALA A 133 -2.54 12.19 -16.02
N LEU A 134 -3.38 12.93 -15.31
CA LEU A 134 -3.80 12.59 -13.95
C LEU A 134 -5.06 11.72 -13.92
N ASP A 135 -5.61 11.31 -15.07
CA ASP A 135 -6.87 10.57 -15.20
C ASP A 135 -7.96 11.17 -14.30
N PHE A 136 -8.14 12.50 -14.38
CA PHE A 136 -9.21 13.16 -13.65
C PHE A 136 -10.55 12.89 -14.33
N LYS A 137 -11.56 12.64 -13.50
CA LYS A 137 -12.96 12.47 -13.90
C LYS A 137 -13.81 13.34 -12.99
N ILE A 138 -14.94 13.81 -13.50
CA ILE A 138 -15.89 14.59 -12.73
C ILE A 138 -16.95 13.64 -12.17
N GLU A 139 -17.24 13.77 -10.87
CA GLU A 139 -18.37 13.12 -10.22
C GLU A 139 -19.65 13.93 -10.44
N LYS A 140 -19.56 15.26 -10.25
CA LYS A 140 -20.67 16.21 -10.42
C LYS A 140 -20.20 17.51 -11.04
N GLY A 141 -21.04 18.13 -11.87
CA GLY A 141 -20.74 19.42 -12.51
C GLY A 141 -19.84 19.26 -13.74
N ARG A 142 -18.80 20.09 -13.86
CA ARG A 142 -17.89 20.12 -15.02
C ARG A 142 -16.47 20.50 -14.64
N PHE A 143 -15.53 20.25 -15.55
CA PHE A 143 -14.18 20.78 -15.47
C PHE A 143 -14.13 22.32 -15.67
N LEU A 144 -12.99 22.93 -15.29
CA LEU A 144 -12.70 24.35 -15.54
C LEU A 144 -12.57 24.63 -17.05
N LYS A 145 -12.96 25.84 -17.45
CA LYS A 145 -12.78 26.42 -18.79
C LYS A 145 -11.81 27.60 -18.71
N ASP A 146 -11.23 28.03 -19.84
CA ASP A 146 -10.14 29.05 -19.82
C ASP A 146 -10.64 30.38 -19.24
N GLY A 147 -11.88 30.79 -19.55
CA GLY A 147 -12.48 32.01 -19.00
C GLY A 147 -13.07 31.89 -17.58
N ASP A 148 -12.83 30.80 -16.85
CA ASP A 148 -13.35 30.62 -15.50
C ASP A 148 -12.43 31.26 -14.43
N THR A 149 -12.62 32.54 -14.12
CA THR A 149 -11.78 33.26 -13.13
C THR A 149 -12.11 32.89 -11.68
N ASN A 150 -13.32 33.17 -11.22
CA ASN A 150 -13.72 32.94 -9.81
C ASN A 150 -14.46 31.61 -9.63
N LYS A 151 -13.91 30.55 -10.21
CA LYS A 151 -14.51 29.21 -10.18
C LYS A 151 -13.47 28.16 -9.82
N VAL A 152 -13.94 27.14 -9.12
CA VAL A 152 -13.10 26.06 -8.61
C VAL A 152 -13.69 24.70 -8.92
N VAL A 153 -12.80 23.73 -9.11
CA VAL A 153 -13.12 22.31 -9.04
C VAL A 153 -12.52 21.76 -7.76
N VAL A 154 -13.30 21.02 -6.98
CA VAL A 154 -12.88 20.50 -5.68
C VAL A 154 -12.68 18.98 -5.72
N GLY A 155 -11.77 18.48 -4.89
CA GLY A 155 -11.57 17.06 -4.66
C GLY A 155 -12.79 16.38 -4.04
N TYR A 156 -12.84 15.05 -4.13
CA TYR A 156 -13.99 14.27 -3.66
C TYR A 156 -14.26 14.41 -2.16
N ASN A 157 -13.23 14.60 -1.33
CA ASN A 157 -13.41 14.58 0.11
C ASN A 157 -14.25 15.78 0.60
N PHE A 158 -14.12 16.95 -0.05
CA PHE A 158 -14.96 18.14 0.14
C PHE A 158 -16.45 17.87 -0.07
N PHE A 159 -16.78 16.98 -1.00
CA PHE A 159 -18.15 16.55 -1.26
C PHE A 159 -18.61 15.43 -0.33
N SER A 160 -17.72 14.54 0.10
CA SER A 160 -18.10 13.43 0.99
C SER A 160 -18.25 13.83 2.46
N GLY A 161 -17.94 15.07 2.82
CA GLY A 161 -18.00 15.55 4.21
C GLY A 161 -16.94 14.92 5.11
N LYS A 162 -15.84 14.42 4.52
CA LYS A 162 -14.68 13.85 5.23
C LYS A 162 -13.66 14.90 5.65
N ASP A 163 -13.95 16.16 5.36
CA ASP A 163 -13.09 17.31 5.60
C ASP A 163 -13.53 18.03 6.87
N ASP A 164 -12.77 19.02 7.32
CA ASP A 164 -13.09 19.82 8.51
C ASP A 164 -14.29 20.78 8.33
N PHE A 165 -15.04 20.65 7.23
CA PHE A 165 -16.21 21.49 6.95
C PHE A 165 -17.48 20.97 7.62
N GLU A 166 -18.37 21.89 8.01
CA GLU A 166 -19.63 21.59 8.71
C GLU A 166 -20.60 20.71 7.90
N ARG A 167 -20.50 20.73 6.57
CA ARG A 167 -21.33 19.95 5.67
C ARG A 167 -20.64 19.74 4.32
N PRO A 168 -21.07 18.74 3.52
CA PRO A 168 -20.67 18.56 2.14
C PRO A 168 -20.76 19.84 1.29
N VAL A 169 -19.72 20.07 0.48
CA VAL A 169 -19.67 21.11 -0.55
C VAL A 169 -20.31 20.58 -1.84
N ASN A 170 -21.26 21.31 -2.40
CA ASN A 170 -21.96 20.98 -3.64
C ASN A 170 -21.62 21.95 -4.78
N VAL A 171 -21.90 21.52 -6.01
CA VAL A 171 -21.80 22.37 -7.21
C VAL A 171 -22.76 23.56 -7.08
N GLY A 172 -22.29 24.75 -7.45
CA GLY A 172 -22.99 26.04 -7.35
C GLY A 172 -22.75 26.78 -6.03
N GLU A 173 -22.15 26.13 -5.03
CA GLU A 173 -21.84 26.77 -3.75
C GLU A 173 -20.57 27.62 -3.83
N LYS A 174 -20.40 28.53 -2.87
CA LYS A 174 -19.28 29.48 -2.84
C LYS A 174 -18.31 29.18 -1.71
N LEU A 175 -17.04 29.00 -2.05
CA LEU A 175 -15.92 28.95 -1.13
C LEU A 175 -15.25 30.32 -1.05
N ILE A 176 -14.75 30.69 0.13
CA ILE A 176 -13.93 31.89 0.28
C ILE A 176 -12.47 31.46 0.37
N ILE A 177 -11.66 31.84 -0.61
CA ILE A 177 -10.24 31.51 -0.71
C ILE A 177 -9.48 32.83 -0.79
N SER A 178 -8.51 33.05 0.11
CA SER A 178 -7.76 34.32 0.21
C SER A 178 -8.66 35.57 0.32
N GLY A 179 -9.85 35.43 0.92
CA GLY A 179 -10.81 36.53 1.07
C GLY A 179 -11.74 36.75 -0.14
N GLU A 180 -11.50 36.07 -1.26
CA GLU A 180 -12.34 36.14 -2.47
C GLU A 180 -13.32 34.98 -2.57
N LYS A 181 -14.48 35.22 -3.22
CA LYS A 181 -15.53 34.20 -3.40
C LYS A 181 -15.32 33.45 -4.71
N PHE A 182 -15.27 32.12 -4.62
CA PHE A 182 -15.15 31.18 -5.73
C PHE A 182 -16.35 30.25 -5.80
N GLU A 183 -16.96 30.11 -6.97
CA GLU A 183 -18.06 29.17 -7.21
C GLU A 183 -17.52 27.76 -7.53
N VAL A 184 -18.07 26.75 -6.88
CA VAL A 184 -17.74 25.34 -7.14
C VAL A 184 -18.46 24.89 -8.41
N VAL A 185 -17.74 24.70 -9.51
CA VAL A 185 -18.32 24.29 -10.79
C VAL A 185 -18.22 22.79 -11.06
N GLY A 186 -17.40 22.09 -10.29
CA GLY A 186 -17.24 20.65 -10.40
C GLY A 186 -16.63 20.01 -9.17
N ILE A 187 -16.93 18.73 -9.02
CA ILE A 187 -16.40 17.86 -7.99
C ILE A 187 -15.70 16.71 -8.71
N LEU A 188 -14.43 16.46 -8.36
CA LEU A 188 -13.69 15.33 -8.89
C LEU A 188 -14.25 14.00 -8.38
N LYS A 189 -14.24 13.01 -9.26
CA LYS A 189 -14.46 11.61 -8.89
C LYS A 189 -13.31 11.13 -8.03
N LYS A 190 -13.65 10.38 -7.00
CA LYS A 190 -12.70 9.82 -6.03
C LYS A 190 -11.59 9.03 -6.71
N LYS A 191 -10.34 9.35 -6.41
CA LYS A 191 -9.16 8.70 -6.96
C LYS A 191 -8.47 7.77 -5.97
N GLY A 192 -8.65 7.99 -4.67
CA GLY A 192 -7.85 7.36 -3.62
C GLY A 192 -6.47 8.00 -3.47
N SER A 193 -6.29 9.24 -3.95
CA SER A 193 -5.06 10.02 -3.80
C SER A 193 -5.27 11.08 -2.74
N PHE A 194 -4.40 11.08 -1.71
CA PHE A 194 -4.45 12.08 -0.65
C PHE A 194 -4.39 13.51 -1.17
N ILE A 195 -3.53 13.76 -2.16
CA ILE A 195 -3.38 15.11 -2.71
C ILE A 195 -4.62 15.48 -3.52
N TRP A 196 -5.04 14.64 -4.46
CA TRP A 196 -6.08 15.02 -5.42
C TRP A 196 -7.49 14.97 -4.84
N ASP A 197 -7.77 14.06 -3.90
CA ASP A 197 -9.07 13.97 -3.24
C ASP A 197 -9.31 15.13 -2.25
N ASN A 198 -8.25 15.80 -1.79
CA ASN A 198 -8.28 16.98 -0.89
C ASN A 198 -7.79 18.27 -1.57
N ALA A 199 -7.65 18.29 -2.89
CA ALA A 199 -7.19 19.47 -3.63
C ALA A 199 -8.35 20.38 -4.04
N ILE A 200 -8.10 21.68 -4.08
CA ILE A 200 -8.91 22.63 -4.84
C ILE A 200 -8.12 23.02 -6.09
N MET A 201 -8.80 23.13 -7.22
CA MET A 201 -8.23 23.53 -8.50
C MET A 201 -8.91 24.78 -9.03
N MET A 202 -8.11 25.73 -9.53
CA MET A 202 -8.58 26.93 -10.24
C MET A 202 -7.62 27.28 -11.38
N ASN A 203 -8.00 28.22 -12.25
CA ASN A 203 -7.15 28.63 -13.35
C ASN A 203 -5.87 29.30 -12.86
N GLU A 204 -4.78 29.06 -13.59
CA GLU A 204 -3.44 29.51 -13.20
C GLU A 204 -3.35 31.03 -13.02
N GLU A 205 -3.92 31.80 -13.95
CA GLU A 205 -3.89 33.26 -13.88
C GLU A 205 -4.48 33.78 -12.57
N LYS A 206 -5.65 33.26 -12.17
CA LYS A 206 -6.29 33.68 -10.93
C LYS A 206 -5.51 33.25 -9.70
N LEU A 207 -4.96 32.03 -9.69
CA LEU A 207 -4.16 31.56 -8.54
C LEU A 207 -2.87 32.38 -8.38
N ARG A 208 -2.25 32.77 -9.50
CA ARG A 208 -1.05 33.62 -9.53
C ARG A 208 -1.35 35.01 -8.96
N GLU A 209 -2.48 35.59 -9.33
CA GLU A 209 -2.96 36.89 -8.84
C GLU A 209 -3.17 36.87 -7.32
N ILE A 210 -3.95 35.93 -6.79
CA ILE A 210 -4.32 35.91 -5.35
C ILE A 210 -3.20 35.45 -4.41
N SER A 211 -2.11 34.91 -4.95
CA SER A 211 -1.01 34.32 -4.18
C SER A 211 0.35 34.97 -4.45
N ASP A 212 0.38 36.07 -5.20
CA ASP A 212 1.57 36.88 -5.53
C ASP A 212 2.78 36.05 -6.03
N TYR A 213 2.54 35.14 -6.97
CA TYR A 213 3.59 34.23 -7.46
C TYR A 213 4.62 34.90 -8.39
N GLY A 214 4.32 36.05 -8.99
CA GLY A 214 5.17 36.66 -10.03
C GLY A 214 5.48 35.66 -11.15
N ASP A 215 6.75 35.36 -11.40
CA ASP A 215 7.21 34.33 -12.36
C ASP A 215 7.62 32.99 -11.73
N LYS A 216 7.38 32.80 -10.43
CA LYS A 216 7.67 31.57 -9.71
C LYS A 216 6.69 30.46 -10.08
N VAL A 217 7.15 29.22 -9.92
CA VAL A 217 6.36 27.98 -10.04
C VAL A 217 6.79 27.02 -8.94
N ASP A 218 5.91 26.14 -8.45
CA ASP A 218 6.27 25.18 -7.40
C ASP A 218 6.64 23.82 -7.97
N ILE A 219 5.99 23.44 -9.06
CA ILE A 219 6.13 22.15 -9.70
C ILE A 219 6.24 22.37 -11.21
N ILE A 220 7.26 21.82 -11.85
CA ILE A 220 7.32 21.72 -13.31
C ILE A 220 6.86 20.31 -13.68
N VAL A 221 5.88 20.23 -14.56
CA VAL A 221 5.39 18.97 -15.10
C VAL A 221 5.85 18.87 -16.54
N ALA A 222 6.61 17.82 -16.86
CA ALA A 222 7.13 17.56 -18.18
C ALA A 222 6.58 16.22 -18.70
N LYS A 223 6.07 16.21 -19.92
CA LYS A 223 5.68 14.98 -20.62
C LYS A 223 6.81 14.53 -21.52
N VAL A 224 7.18 13.27 -21.42
CA VAL A 224 8.16 12.63 -22.32
C VAL A 224 7.45 12.17 -23.59
N LYS A 225 8.12 12.29 -24.75
CA LYS A 225 7.57 11.86 -26.05
C LYS A 225 7.27 10.36 -26.12
N ARG A 226 8.07 9.54 -25.44
CA ARG A 226 7.96 8.08 -25.39
C ARG A 226 8.20 7.59 -23.96
N LYS A 227 7.42 6.59 -23.52
CA LYS A 227 7.50 6.02 -22.17
C LYS A 227 8.88 5.46 -21.85
N GLU A 228 9.54 4.90 -22.85
CA GLU A 228 10.85 4.24 -22.73
C GLU A 228 11.97 5.25 -22.45
N ASP A 229 11.78 6.52 -22.83
CA ASP A 229 12.77 7.57 -22.63
C ASP A 229 12.69 8.21 -21.23
N ILE A 230 11.77 7.80 -20.35
CA ILE A 230 11.55 8.49 -19.07
C ILE A 230 12.80 8.59 -18.20
N SER A 231 13.59 7.51 -18.09
CA SER A 231 14.83 7.51 -17.32
C SER A 231 15.92 8.40 -17.96
N ARG A 232 15.99 8.43 -19.29
CA ARG A 232 16.92 9.31 -20.01
C ARG A 232 16.51 10.79 -19.89
N ALA A 233 15.21 11.05 -19.95
CA ALA A 233 14.65 12.39 -19.78
C ALA A 233 14.84 12.90 -18.35
N GLU A 234 14.70 12.04 -17.34
CA GLU A 234 15.03 12.35 -15.95
C GLU A 234 16.50 12.81 -15.80
N GLU A 235 17.45 12.03 -16.32
CA GLU A 235 18.88 12.37 -16.28
C GLU A 235 19.21 13.68 -17.01
N GLU A 236 18.61 13.92 -18.18
CA GLU A 236 18.81 15.16 -18.94
C GLU A 236 18.18 16.37 -18.24
N ILE A 237 16.99 16.22 -17.64
CA ILE A 237 16.37 17.26 -16.82
C ILE A 237 17.28 17.60 -15.64
N GLU A 238 17.78 16.62 -14.89
CA GLU A 238 18.72 16.87 -13.79
C GLU A 238 19.95 17.64 -14.26
N LYS A 239 20.52 17.26 -15.41
CA LYS A 239 21.70 17.91 -15.97
C LYS A 239 21.42 19.38 -16.35
N VAL A 240 20.29 19.64 -16.99
CA VAL A 240 19.86 21.00 -17.35
C VAL A 240 19.63 21.84 -16.08
N MET A 241 18.94 21.28 -15.09
CA MET A 241 18.65 21.97 -13.83
C MET A 241 19.92 22.23 -13.02
N ARG A 242 20.83 21.25 -12.88
CA ARG A 242 22.15 21.44 -12.25
C ARG A 242 22.94 22.58 -12.90
N LYS A 243 22.96 22.63 -14.23
CA LYS A 243 23.67 23.68 -14.97
C LYS A 243 23.05 25.06 -14.74
N ARG A 244 21.72 25.15 -14.74
CA ARG A 244 21.00 26.43 -14.56
C ARG A 244 21.12 26.97 -13.14
N ARG A 245 21.03 26.08 -12.14
CA ARG A 245 21.10 26.42 -10.71
C ARG A 245 22.52 26.46 -10.17
N ASN A 246 23.51 26.15 -11.01
CA ASN A 246 24.92 26.10 -10.64
C ASN A 246 25.21 25.20 -9.42
N VAL A 247 24.52 24.05 -9.35
CA VAL A 247 24.65 23.07 -8.26
C VAL A 247 25.34 21.79 -8.75
N LYS A 248 26.15 21.19 -7.87
CA LYS A 248 26.86 19.93 -8.13
C LYS A 248 25.96 18.74 -7.82
N LYS A 249 26.27 17.60 -8.44
CA LYS A 249 25.61 16.33 -8.13
C LYS A 249 25.74 16.00 -6.64
N GLY A 250 24.62 15.69 -5.99
CA GLY A 250 24.50 15.44 -4.54
C GLY A 250 24.19 16.68 -3.70
N ASN A 251 24.23 17.88 -4.28
CA ASN A 251 23.87 19.14 -3.62
C ASN A 251 22.73 19.85 -4.36
N GLU A 252 21.88 19.10 -5.05
CA GLU A 252 20.73 19.65 -5.76
C GLU A 252 19.73 20.26 -4.77
N ASP A 253 19.34 21.51 -5.06
CA ASP A 253 18.24 22.24 -4.44
C ASP A 253 16.93 22.01 -5.20
N PHE A 254 16.82 20.89 -5.91
CA PHE A 254 15.64 20.47 -6.65
C PHE A 254 15.54 18.95 -6.64
N VAL A 255 14.32 18.46 -6.81
CA VAL A 255 14.03 17.03 -6.88
C VAL A 255 13.29 16.75 -8.18
N VAL A 256 13.88 15.88 -8.99
CA VAL A 256 13.20 15.27 -10.14
C VAL A 256 12.54 13.98 -9.65
N SER A 257 11.27 13.79 -9.98
CA SER A 257 10.50 12.65 -9.52
C SER A 257 9.77 12.01 -10.69
N THR A 258 9.95 10.70 -10.82
CA THR A 258 9.20 9.86 -11.75
C THR A 258 8.31 8.88 -10.97
N PRO A 259 7.16 8.46 -11.53
CA PRO A 259 6.33 7.42 -10.92
C PRO A 259 7.11 6.12 -10.67
N LYS A 260 8.04 5.78 -11.59
CA LYS A 260 8.90 4.61 -11.48
C LYS A 260 9.84 4.70 -10.27
N ALA A 261 10.54 5.82 -10.08
CA ALA A 261 11.42 6.03 -8.94
C ALA A 261 10.68 5.99 -7.59
N ALA A 262 9.46 6.54 -7.53
CA ALA A 262 8.61 6.47 -6.35
C ALA A 262 8.21 5.02 -6.02
N LEU A 263 7.78 4.25 -7.03
CA LEU A 263 7.45 2.84 -6.85
C LEU A 263 8.68 2.00 -6.46
N GLU A 264 9.85 2.27 -7.02
CA GLU A 264 11.10 1.61 -6.65
C GLU A 264 11.52 1.93 -5.21
N SER A 265 11.35 3.17 -4.76
CA SER A 265 11.60 3.55 -3.36
C SER A 265 10.68 2.79 -2.40
N VAL A 266 9.39 2.69 -2.72
CA VAL A 266 8.45 1.88 -1.93
C VAL A 266 8.83 0.41 -1.95
N LYS A 267 9.23 -0.14 -3.10
CA LYS A 267 9.72 -1.53 -3.20
C LYS A 267 10.96 -1.75 -2.33
N LYS A 268 11.93 -0.83 -2.31
CA LYS A 268 13.13 -0.92 -1.47
C LYS A 268 12.78 -0.94 0.02
N ILE A 269 11.90 -0.05 0.46
CA ILE A 269 11.42 0.00 1.85
C ILE A 269 10.69 -1.30 2.21
N LEU A 270 9.74 -1.72 1.38
CA LEU A 270 8.98 -2.96 1.59
C LEU A 270 9.89 -4.20 1.58
N ASN A 271 10.92 -4.24 0.74
CA ASN A 271 11.89 -5.34 0.73
C ASN A 271 12.68 -5.38 2.04
N GLY A 272 13.12 -4.23 2.55
CA GLY A 272 13.80 -4.17 3.85
C GLY A 272 12.92 -4.68 4.99
N VAL A 273 11.66 -4.22 5.05
CA VAL A 273 10.67 -4.71 6.03
C VAL A 273 10.37 -6.20 5.81
N SER A 274 10.29 -6.65 4.56
CA SER A 274 10.04 -8.04 4.20
C SER A 274 11.15 -8.97 4.67
N ILE A 275 12.42 -8.57 4.54
CA ILE A 275 13.55 -9.35 5.06
C ILE A 275 13.40 -9.51 6.58
N PHE A 276 13.15 -8.43 7.29
CA PHE A 276 12.98 -8.44 8.75
C PHE A 276 11.80 -9.33 9.18
N VAL A 277 10.63 -9.17 8.55
CA VAL A 277 9.44 -10.00 8.83
C VAL A 277 9.70 -11.46 8.47
N THR A 278 10.42 -11.75 7.40
CA THR A 278 10.76 -13.13 7.01
C THR A 278 11.64 -13.80 8.05
N VAL A 279 12.62 -13.09 8.62
CA VAL A 279 13.45 -13.61 9.72
C VAL A 279 12.59 -13.94 10.94
N ILE A 280 11.69 -13.05 11.34
CA ILE A 280 10.75 -13.29 12.44
C ILE A 280 9.83 -14.48 12.11
N ALA A 281 9.34 -14.56 10.87
CA ALA A 281 8.48 -15.66 10.44
C ALA A 281 9.22 -17.00 10.47
N LEU A 282 10.48 -17.06 10.04
CA LEU A 282 11.33 -18.26 10.11
C LEU A 282 11.53 -18.73 11.55
N ILE A 283 11.84 -17.80 12.47
CA ILE A 283 11.96 -18.11 13.90
C ILE A 283 10.62 -18.62 14.45
N SER A 284 9.51 -17.97 14.09
CA SER A 284 8.17 -18.34 14.55
C SER A 284 7.75 -19.71 14.04
N VAL A 285 8.04 -20.01 12.78
CA VAL A 285 7.84 -21.33 12.16
C VAL A 285 8.70 -22.38 12.83
N PHE A 286 9.96 -22.10 13.15
CA PHE A 286 10.84 -23.02 13.86
C PHE A 286 10.29 -23.35 15.26
N VAL A 287 9.90 -22.33 16.03
CA VAL A 287 9.27 -22.51 17.36
C VAL A 287 7.97 -23.29 17.24
N GLY A 288 7.14 -22.98 16.24
CA GLY A 288 5.90 -23.71 15.95
C GLY A 288 6.17 -25.18 15.60
N ALA A 289 7.16 -25.46 14.76
CA ALA A 289 7.56 -26.81 14.36
C ALA A 289 8.03 -27.64 15.57
N VAL A 290 8.86 -27.07 16.45
CA VAL A 290 9.27 -27.72 17.71
C VAL A 290 8.05 -27.99 18.60
N GLY A 291 7.10 -27.05 18.66
CA GLY A 291 5.82 -27.26 19.35
C GLY A 291 5.02 -28.43 18.78
N ILE A 292 4.97 -28.57 17.44
CA ILE A 292 4.26 -29.66 16.76
C ILE A 292 4.95 -30.99 17.07
N VAL A 293 6.28 -31.05 16.99
CA VAL A 293 7.07 -32.23 17.36
C VAL A 293 6.75 -32.67 18.79
N ASN A 294 6.75 -31.74 19.74
CA ASN A 294 6.47 -32.04 21.15
C ASN A 294 5.03 -32.51 21.35
N THR A 295 4.05 -31.78 20.81
CA THR A 295 2.63 -32.13 20.93
C THR A 295 2.35 -33.50 20.31
N MET A 296 2.93 -33.79 19.15
CA MET A 296 2.75 -35.08 18.48
C MET A 296 3.46 -36.21 19.18
N THR A 297 4.68 -35.99 19.68
CA THR A 297 5.39 -37.00 20.47
C THR A 297 4.56 -37.39 21.70
N THR A 298 4.00 -36.41 22.42
CA THR A 298 3.09 -36.67 23.53
C THR A 298 1.82 -37.40 23.07
N SER A 299 1.20 -36.99 21.97
CA SER A 299 0.01 -37.66 21.43
C SER A 299 0.25 -39.13 21.09
N VAL A 300 1.42 -39.46 20.56
CA VAL A 300 1.81 -40.85 20.24
C VAL A 300 1.97 -41.69 21.52
N LEU A 301 2.51 -41.09 22.58
CA LEU A 301 2.68 -41.76 23.87
C LEU A 301 1.32 -42.01 24.56
N GLU A 302 0.41 -41.03 24.54
CA GLU A 302 -0.94 -41.17 25.09
C GLU A 302 -1.77 -42.23 24.35
N ARG A 303 -1.61 -42.31 23.02
CA ARG A 303 -2.37 -43.24 22.16
C ARG A 303 -1.62 -44.54 21.89
N ARG A 304 -0.59 -44.87 22.69
CA ARG A 304 0.28 -46.02 22.47
C ARG A 304 -0.50 -47.34 22.38
N ARG A 305 -1.45 -47.56 23.29
CA ARG A 305 -2.29 -48.77 23.33
C ARG A 305 -3.18 -48.89 22.09
N GLU A 306 -3.77 -47.78 21.62
CA GLU A 306 -4.57 -47.76 20.38
C GLU A 306 -3.72 -48.16 19.16
N ILE A 307 -2.50 -47.63 19.06
CA ILE A 307 -1.55 -47.96 17.99
C ILE A 307 -1.19 -49.46 18.03
N GLY A 308 -0.97 -50.01 19.23
CA GLY A 308 -0.70 -51.43 19.45
C GLY A 308 -1.84 -52.32 18.95
N ILE A 309 -3.09 -51.97 19.28
CA ILE A 309 -4.28 -52.70 18.81
C ILE A 309 -4.38 -52.65 17.28
N MET A 310 -4.23 -51.46 16.68
CA MET A 310 -4.28 -51.30 15.21
C MET A 310 -3.25 -52.17 14.50
N LYS A 311 -2.03 -52.25 15.04
CA LYS A 311 -1.00 -53.13 14.47
C LYS A 311 -1.29 -54.62 14.69
N ALA A 312 -1.84 -54.99 15.84
CA ALA A 312 -2.18 -56.38 16.14
C ALA A 312 -3.27 -56.93 15.20
N ILE A 313 -4.19 -56.07 14.74
CA ILE A 313 -5.21 -56.42 13.74
C ILE A 313 -4.72 -56.27 12.28
N GLY A 314 -3.44 -55.93 12.06
CA GLY A 314 -2.81 -55.95 10.73
C GLY A 314 -2.57 -54.59 10.06
N ALA A 315 -2.72 -53.45 10.75
CA ALA A 315 -2.41 -52.15 10.16
C ALA A 315 -0.92 -52.03 9.77
N GLN A 316 -0.65 -51.57 8.55
CA GLN A 316 0.72 -51.40 8.05
C GLN A 316 1.40 -50.18 8.70
N ASN A 317 2.73 -50.24 8.87
CA ASN A 317 3.51 -49.10 9.38
C ASN A 317 3.26 -47.82 8.56
N LEU A 318 3.11 -47.96 7.24
CA LEU A 318 2.84 -46.84 6.34
C LEU A 318 1.48 -46.17 6.61
N GLN A 319 0.44 -46.95 6.95
CA GLN A 319 -0.88 -46.43 7.28
C GLN A 319 -0.83 -45.58 8.56
N ILE A 320 -0.14 -46.09 9.59
CA ILE A 320 0.04 -45.38 10.86
C ILE A 320 0.89 -44.12 10.65
N PHE A 321 1.96 -44.21 9.86
CA PHE A 321 2.78 -43.05 9.50
C PHE A 321 1.95 -41.94 8.86
N PHE A 322 1.17 -42.24 7.81
CA PHE A 322 0.35 -41.23 7.14
C PHE A 322 -0.76 -40.68 8.03
N GLN A 323 -1.34 -41.49 8.93
CA GLN A 323 -2.32 -41.01 9.90
C GLN A 323 -1.75 -39.88 10.76
N PHE A 324 -0.59 -40.10 11.39
CA PHE A 324 0.05 -39.09 12.23
C PHE A 324 0.65 -37.92 11.43
N LEU A 325 1.14 -38.18 10.21
CA LEU A 325 1.64 -37.14 9.31
C LEU A 325 0.52 -36.16 8.92
N ILE A 326 -0.65 -36.68 8.53
CA ILE A 326 -1.83 -35.87 8.20
C ILE A 326 -2.34 -35.15 9.45
N GLU A 327 -2.36 -35.81 10.62
CA GLU A 327 -2.76 -35.16 11.87
C GLU A 327 -1.85 -33.95 12.19
N SER A 328 -0.54 -34.08 11.93
CA SER A 328 0.44 -33.00 12.14
C SER A 328 0.30 -31.87 11.12
N GLY A 329 0.08 -32.22 9.85
CA GLY A 329 -0.23 -31.26 8.79
C GLY A 329 -1.51 -30.48 9.08
N LEU A 330 -2.54 -31.14 9.61
CA LEU A 330 -3.80 -30.49 10.00
C LEU A 330 -3.59 -29.51 11.17
N LEU A 331 -2.70 -29.79 12.12
CA LEU A 331 -2.34 -28.81 13.15
C LEU A 331 -1.71 -27.55 12.52
N GLY A 332 -0.77 -27.72 11.59
CA GLY A 332 -0.18 -26.61 10.84
C GLY A 332 -1.21 -25.86 9.98
N PHE A 333 -2.15 -26.57 9.38
CA PHE A 333 -3.25 -25.99 8.61
C PHE A 333 -4.18 -25.13 9.49
N VAL A 334 -4.59 -25.62 10.66
CA VAL A 334 -5.43 -24.87 11.60
C VAL A 334 -4.72 -23.60 12.08
N GLY A 335 -3.42 -23.70 12.40
CA GLY A 335 -2.60 -22.53 12.74
C GLY A 335 -2.51 -21.53 11.59
N GLY A 336 -2.39 -22.03 10.36
CA GLY A 336 -2.39 -21.21 9.15
C GLY A 336 -3.74 -20.55 8.86
N VAL A 337 -4.85 -21.24 9.02
CA VAL A 337 -6.19 -20.64 8.89
C VAL A 337 -6.36 -19.51 9.90
N ALA A 338 -6.03 -19.75 11.16
CA ALA A 338 -6.09 -18.71 12.20
C ALA A 338 -5.15 -17.53 11.85
N GLY A 339 -3.94 -17.82 11.37
CA GLY A 339 -2.95 -16.81 10.99
C GLY A 339 -3.39 -15.98 9.79
N VAL A 340 -3.99 -16.61 8.78
CA VAL A 340 -4.57 -15.92 7.61
C VAL A 340 -5.73 -15.04 8.04
N VAL A 341 -6.69 -15.56 8.81
CA VAL A 341 -7.84 -14.77 9.26
C VAL A 341 -7.40 -13.54 10.06
N PHE A 342 -6.44 -13.72 10.96
CA PHE A 342 -5.90 -12.61 11.74
C PHE A 342 -5.04 -11.65 10.90
N GLY A 343 -4.21 -12.16 9.99
CA GLY A 343 -3.42 -11.35 9.08
C GLY A 343 -4.28 -10.52 8.13
N ILE A 344 -5.38 -11.08 7.65
CA ILE A 344 -6.40 -10.35 6.89
C ILE A 344 -7.01 -9.28 7.80
N PHE A 345 -7.45 -9.62 9.01
CA PHE A 345 -8.02 -8.65 9.95
C PHE A 345 -7.07 -7.48 10.23
N VAL A 346 -5.80 -7.74 10.53
CA VAL A 346 -4.76 -6.72 10.73
C VAL A 346 -4.53 -5.92 9.44
N GLY A 347 -4.55 -6.57 8.28
CA GLY A 347 -4.48 -5.92 6.97
C GLY A 347 -5.64 -4.93 6.76
N PHE A 348 -6.88 -5.36 7.03
CA PHE A 348 -8.07 -4.51 6.95
C PHE A 348 -7.99 -3.32 7.92
N VAL A 349 -7.63 -3.56 9.19
CA VAL A 349 -7.49 -2.50 10.20
C VAL A 349 -6.36 -1.54 9.84
N GLY A 350 -5.23 -2.05 9.35
CA GLY A 350 -4.08 -1.26 8.91
C GLY A 350 -4.41 -0.41 7.68
N THR A 351 -5.07 -0.98 6.68
CA THR A 351 -5.56 -0.25 5.51
C THR A 351 -6.58 0.81 5.91
N TYR A 352 -7.50 0.49 6.83
CA TYR A 352 -8.46 1.46 7.36
C TYR A 352 -7.77 2.62 8.11
N ALA A 353 -6.79 2.32 8.96
CA ALA A 353 -6.00 3.32 9.67
C ALA A 353 -5.23 4.22 8.71
N ILE A 354 -4.57 3.65 7.70
CA ILE A 354 -3.88 4.40 6.64
C ILE A 354 -4.86 5.28 5.86
N ASN A 355 -6.01 4.73 5.49
CA ASN A 355 -7.07 5.47 4.80
C ASN A 355 -7.55 6.66 5.64
N HIS A 356 -7.64 6.53 6.97
CA HIS A 356 -8.03 7.61 7.86
C HIS A 356 -6.91 8.65 8.05
N PHE A 357 -5.67 8.21 8.31
CA PHE A 357 -4.53 9.11 8.50
C PHE A 357 -4.15 9.87 7.24
N ILE A 358 -4.22 9.22 6.08
CA ILE A 358 -3.78 9.75 4.79
C ILE A 358 -4.98 10.14 3.92
N GLY A 359 -6.21 10.18 4.45
CA GLY A 359 -7.40 10.60 3.69
C GLY A 359 -7.65 9.85 2.38
N THR A 360 -7.13 8.64 2.25
CA THR A 360 -7.28 7.77 1.06
C THR A 360 -8.42 6.78 1.27
N SER A 361 -8.82 6.07 0.22
CA SER A 361 -9.81 4.99 0.34
C SER A 361 -9.44 3.81 -0.55
N LEU A 362 -8.27 3.27 -0.30
CA LEU A 362 -7.86 2.07 -0.99
C LEU A 362 -8.64 0.90 -0.42
N GLY A 363 -9.19 0.09 -1.32
CA GLY A 363 -9.77 -1.19 -0.95
C GLY A 363 -8.67 -2.14 -0.49
N PRO A 364 -8.94 -2.98 0.52
CA PRO A 364 -8.07 -4.10 0.82
C PRO A 364 -8.09 -5.05 -0.38
N ASP A 365 -6.92 -5.28 -0.97
CA ASP A 365 -6.77 -6.24 -2.06
C ASP A 365 -6.36 -7.59 -1.46
N ILE A 366 -7.26 -8.56 -1.58
CA ILE A 366 -7.05 -9.91 -1.03
C ILE A 366 -6.61 -10.81 -2.17
N ASP A 367 -5.34 -11.18 -2.16
CA ASP A 367 -4.81 -12.17 -3.09
C ASP A 367 -5.19 -13.58 -2.61
N PHE A 368 -6.19 -14.17 -3.26
CA PHE A 368 -6.65 -15.54 -2.99
C PHE A 368 -5.56 -16.59 -3.26
N LEU A 369 -4.67 -16.36 -4.23
CA LEU A 369 -3.57 -17.27 -4.53
C LEU A 369 -2.57 -17.28 -3.36
N LEU A 370 -2.30 -16.11 -2.78
CA LEU A 370 -1.44 -15.99 -1.61
C LEU A 370 -2.02 -16.69 -0.39
N ILE A 371 -3.34 -16.56 -0.16
CA ILE A 371 -4.03 -17.32 0.90
C ILE A 371 -3.85 -18.82 0.67
N GLY A 372 -4.11 -19.30 -0.55
CA GLY A 372 -3.94 -20.71 -0.90
C GLY A 372 -2.51 -21.21 -0.64
N MET A 373 -1.51 -20.43 -1.09
CA MET A 373 -0.09 -20.76 -0.88
C MET A 373 0.31 -20.74 0.60
N SER A 374 -0.24 -19.81 1.39
CA SER A 374 0.05 -19.72 2.83
C SER A 374 -0.53 -20.90 3.60
N LEU A 375 -1.76 -21.31 3.28
CA LEU A 375 -2.42 -22.47 3.89
C LEU A 375 -1.76 -23.79 3.49
N LEU A 376 -1.38 -23.93 2.21
CA LEU A 376 -0.65 -25.10 1.75
C LEU A 376 0.74 -25.17 2.41
N GLY A 377 1.44 -24.03 2.49
CA GLY A 377 2.72 -23.92 3.18
C GLY A 377 2.61 -24.30 4.66
N SER A 378 1.56 -23.87 5.35
CA SER A 378 1.35 -24.18 6.77
C SER A 378 1.06 -25.66 7.02
N PHE A 379 0.30 -26.30 6.12
CA PHE A 379 0.10 -27.76 6.15
C PHE A 379 1.41 -28.51 5.93
N VAL A 380 2.20 -28.10 4.94
CA VAL A 380 3.51 -28.71 4.64
C VAL A 380 4.46 -28.57 5.83
N ILE A 381 4.55 -27.39 6.44
CA ILE A 381 5.37 -27.15 7.64
C ILE A 381 4.94 -28.08 8.77
N GLY A 382 3.63 -28.20 9.02
CA GLY A 382 3.09 -29.08 10.06
C GLY A 382 3.39 -30.55 9.78
N ALA A 383 3.25 -30.99 8.52
CA ALA A 383 3.56 -32.35 8.11
C ALA A 383 5.06 -32.66 8.27
N VAL A 384 5.95 -31.75 7.84
CA VAL A 384 7.40 -31.89 7.98
C VAL A 384 7.81 -32.01 9.45
N ALA A 385 7.25 -31.16 10.32
CA ALA A 385 7.47 -31.25 11.76
C ALA A 385 6.95 -32.58 12.35
N GLY A 386 5.88 -33.12 11.79
CA GLY A 386 5.27 -34.39 12.19
C GLY A 386 6.03 -35.65 11.77
N VAL A 387 7.01 -35.57 10.87
CA VAL A 387 7.70 -36.75 10.29
C VAL A 387 8.33 -37.61 11.38
N VAL A 388 9.11 -37.01 12.28
CA VAL A 388 9.82 -37.74 13.35
C VAL A 388 8.85 -38.47 14.30
N PRO A 389 7.84 -37.81 14.90
CA PRO A 389 6.88 -38.51 15.76
C PRO A 389 6.03 -39.53 15.00
N ALA A 390 5.62 -39.25 13.75
CA ALA A 390 4.88 -40.22 12.93
C ALA A 390 5.72 -41.48 12.64
N MET A 391 7.02 -41.31 12.35
CA MET A 391 7.94 -42.44 12.19
C MET A 391 8.03 -43.26 13.48
N ARG A 392 8.15 -42.60 14.64
CA ARG A 392 8.20 -43.29 15.94
C ARG A 392 6.91 -44.07 16.21
N ALA A 393 5.74 -43.49 15.93
CA ALA A 393 4.44 -44.17 16.05
C ALA A 393 4.37 -45.41 15.15
N SER A 394 4.76 -45.25 13.88
CA SER A 394 4.73 -46.34 12.90
C SER A 394 5.66 -47.51 13.22
N LYS A 395 6.69 -47.31 14.07
CA LYS A 395 7.67 -48.34 14.45
C LYS A 395 7.42 -48.95 15.83
N GLN A 396 6.35 -48.59 16.53
CA GLN A 396 5.97 -49.19 17.82
C GLN A 396 5.79 -50.71 17.71
N ASN A 397 6.31 -51.45 18.70
CA ASN A 397 6.11 -52.89 18.81
C ASN A 397 4.70 -53.17 19.41
N PRO A 398 3.83 -53.97 18.74
CA PRO A 398 2.48 -54.26 19.22
C PRO A 398 2.45 -54.87 20.62
N VAL A 399 3.42 -55.74 20.94
CA VAL A 399 3.47 -56.46 22.22
C VAL A 399 3.81 -55.51 23.38
N GLU A 400 4.76 -54.60 23.16
CA GLU A 400 5.12 -53.58 24.15
C GLU A 400 4.00 -52.54 24.32
N ALA A 401 3.34 -52.17 23.23
CA ALA A 401 2.28 -51.18 23.23
C ALA A 401 1.01 -51.64 23.96
N LEU A 402 0.77 -52.95 24.05
CA LEU A 402 -0.37 -53.55 24.79
C LEU A 402 -0.07 -53.83 26.26
N ARG A 403 1.22 -53.89 26.64
CA ARG A 403 1.67 -54.07 28.03
C ARG A 403 1.76 -52.77 28.83
N ALA A 404 1.96 -51.65 28.14
CA ALA A 404 1.98 -50.29 28.70
C ALA A 404 0.56 -49.73 28.78
#